data_AF-A0AAV6MIE3-F1
#
_entry.id   AF-A0AAV6MIE3-F1
#
_cell.length_a   1.000
_cell.length_b   1.000
_cell.length_c   1.000
_cell.angle_alpha   90.00
_cell.angle_beta   90.00
_cell.angle_gamma   90.00
#
_symmetry.space_group_name_H-M   'P 1'
#
loop_
_entity.id
_entity.type
_entity.pdbx_description
1 polymer ?
#
loop_
_entity_poly.entity_id
_entity_poly.type
_entity_poly.pdbx_seq_one_letter_code
_entity_poly.pdbx_strand_id
1 'polypeptide(L)'
;MKKRLCLMVAVMTMVALLTGDGVAEAVKCDPMEMRACLPAIKSSEPPTAECCDKVKKQEGCLCEYLKSPILKPYLESPNAKKIASSCGVPIPTC
;
A
#
# COMPACT_ATOMS: atom_id res chain seq x y z
N MET A 1 -29.09 -35.68 -0.88
CA MET A 1 -27.98 -35.18 -1.73
C MET A 1 -28.18 -33.73 -2.16
N LYS A 2 -29.34 -33.34 -2.73
CA LYS A 2 -29.67 -31.96 -3.13
C LYS A 2 -29.42 -30.87 -2.06
N LYS A 3 -29.82 -31.12 -0.80
CA LYS A 3 -29.64 -30.15 0.32
C LYS A 3 -28.18 -29.86 0.69
N ARG A 4 -27.28 -30.85 0.51
CA ARG A 4 -25.85 -30.70 0.79
C ARG A 4 -25.13 -29.93 -0.31
N LEU A 5 -25.63 -30.03 -1.55
CA LEU A 5 -25.11 -29.27 -2.69
C LEU A 5 -25.43 -27.77 -2.56
N CYS A 6 -26.65 -27.41 -2.15
CA CYS A 6 -27.03 -26.00 -1.92
C CYS A 6 -26.21 -25.34 -0.79
N LEU A 7 -25.94 -26.07 0.30
CA LEU A 7 -25.13 -25.55 1.42
C LEU A 7 -23.67 -25.31 1.02
N MET A 8 -23.08 -26.19 0.21
CA MET A 8 -21.72 -26.02 -0.29
C MET A 8 -21.59 -24.79 -1.22
N VAL A 9 -22.59 -24.58 -2.09
CA VAL A 9 -22.64 -23.42 -3.00
C VAL A 9 -22.77 -22.12 -2.20
N ALA A 10 -23.65 -22.09 -1.19
CA ALA A 10 -23.85 -20.90 -0.35
C ALA A 10 -22.59 -20.52 0.43
N VAL A 11 -21.84 -21.50 0.94
CA VAL A 11 -20.58 -21.24 1.67
C VAL A 11 -19.48 -20.75 0.73
N MET A 12 -19.35 -21.32 -0.49
CA MET A 12 -18.36 -20.83 -1.47
C MET A 12 -18.66 -19.40 -1.95
N THR A 13 -19.93 -19.03 -2.08
CA THR A 13 -20.30 -17.65 -2.47
C THR A 13 -20.03 -16.61 -1.37
N MET A 14 -20.08 -16.98 -0.09
CA MET A 14 -19.78 -16.07 1.01
C MET A 14 -18.28 -15.84 1.20
N VAL A 15 -17.43 -16.83 0.91
CA VAL A 15 -15.96 -16.69 1.00
C VAL A 15 -15.41 -15.77 -0.10
N ALA A 16 -16.06 -15.74 -1.28
CA ALA A 16 -15.66 -14.87 -2.38
C ALA A 16 -15.91 -13.36 -2.12
N LEU A 17 -16.77 -13.03 -1.15
CA LEU A 17 -17.08 -11.63 -0.77
C LEU A 17 -16.12 -11.05 0.27
N LEU A 18 -15.23 -11.87 0.85
CA LEU A 18 -14.25 -11.43 1.86
C LEU A 18 -12.86 -11.15 1.29
N THR A 19 -12.59 -11.59 0.07
CA THR A 19 -11.37 -11.23 -0.67
C THR A 19 -11.70 -10.11 -1.63
N GLY A 20 -11.83 -8.91 -1.08
CA GLY A 20 -11.79 -7.67 -1.86
C GLY A 20 -10.40 -7.43 -2.43
N ASP A 21 -9.87 -8.36 -3.22
CA ASP A 21 -8.68 -8.15 -4.01
C ASP A 21 -9.15 -7.82 -5.41
N GLY A 22 -9.52 -6.55 -5.58
CA GLY A 22 -9.66 -5.97 -6.91
C GLY A 22 -8.42 -6.34 -7.70
N VAL A 23 -8.63 -6.92 -8.87
CA VAL A 23 -7.56 -7.26 -9.83
C VAL A 23 -7.07 -5.94 -10.46
N ALA A 24 -6.54 -5.05 -9.61
CA ALA A 24 -5.51 -4.14 -10.04
C ALA A 24 -4.32 -5.02 -10.37
N GLU A 25 -3.57 -4.71 -11.43
CA GLU A 25 -2.24 -5.31 -11.61
C GLU A 25 -1.55 -5.27 -10.25
N ALA A 26 -1.23 -6.45 -9.70
CA ALA A 26 -0.77 -6.54 -8.33
C ALA A 26 0.52 -5.74 -8.23
N VAL A 27 0.41 -4.49 -7.76
CA VAL A 27 1.56 -3.68 -7.43
C VAL A 27 2.30 -4.53 -6.42
N LYS A 28 3.47 -5.01 -6.81
CA LYS A 28 4.29 -5.76 -5.88
C LYS A 28 4.70 -4.78 -4.80
N CYS A 29 4.18 -5.01 -3.59
CA CYS A 29 4.59 -4.26 -2.42
C CYS A 29 6.07 -4.53 -2.20
N ASP A 30 6.89 -3.57 -2.59
CA ASP A 30 8.33 -3.58 -2.39
C ASP A 30 8.77 -2.21 -1.85
N PRO A 31 9.10 -2.11 -0.55
CA PRO A 31 9.53 -0.86 0.05
C PRO A 31 10.83 -0.32 -0.56
N MET A 32 11.61 -1.16 -1.26
CA MET A 32 12.83 -0.74 -1.95
C MET A 32 12.56 0.20 -3.13
N GLU A 33 11.34 0.20 -3.67
CA GLU A 33 10.92 1.14 -4.71
C GLU A 33 10.93 2.60 -4.21
N MET A 34 10.78 2.83 -2.89
CA MET A 34 10.86 4.17 -2.28
C MET A 34 12.29 4.72 -2.21
N ARG A 35 13.31 3.96 -2.60
CA ARG A 35 14.71 4.42 -2.63
C ARG A 35 14.95 5.60 -3.56
N ALA A 36 14.11 5.78 -4.59
CA ALA A 36 14.11 6.96 -5.45
C ALA A 36 13.95 8.28 -4.66
N CYS A 37 13.36 8.20 -3.46
CA CYS A 37 13.16 9.35 -2.57
C CYS A 37 14.34 9.62 -1.61
N LEU A 38 15.39 8.78 -1.58
CA LEU A 38 16.53 8.97 -0.68
C LEU A 38 17.19 10.35 -0.78
N PRO A 39 17.36 10.97 -1.97
CA PRO A 39 17.86 12.34 -2.06
C PRO A 39 16.98 13.32 -1.29
N ALA A 40 15.66 13.30 -1.53
CA ALA A 40 14.69 14.17 -0.85
C ALA A 40 14.65 13.95 0.67
N ILE A 41 14.84 12.71 1.13
CA ILE A 41 14.94 12.38 2.56
C ILE A 41 16.19 13.02 3.20
N LYS A 42 17.31 13.05 2.48
CA LYS A 42 18.61 13.52 2.99
C LYS A 42 18.80 15.03 2.89
N SER A 43 18.42 15.64 1.76
CA SER A 43 18.72 17.06 1.46
C SER A 43 17.57 18.01 1.85
N SER A 44 16.41 17.50 2.27
CA SER A 44 15.18 18.28 2.47
C SER A 44 14.67 19.02 1.22
N GLU A 45 15.24 18.71 0.06
CA GLU A 45 14.82 19.20 -1.26
C GLU A 45 13.47 18.59 -1.67
N PRO A 46 12.75 19.21 -2.63
CA PRO A 46 11.52 18.64 -3.17
C PRO A 46 11.76 17.24 -3.77
N PRO A 47 10.78 16.32 -3.67
CA PRO A 47 10.88 15.01 -4.31
C PRO A 47 10.93 15.15 -5.84
N THR A 48 11.71 14.28 -6.48
CA THR A 48 11.74 14.18 -7.95
C THR A 48 10.44 13.56 -8.47
N ALA A 49 10.17 13.74 -9.77
CA ALA A 49 9.04 13.09 -10.42
C ALA A 49 9.09 11.55 -10.25
N GLU A 50 10.28 10.97 -10.41
CA GLU A 50 10.49 9.53 -10.21
C GLU A 50 10.16 9.08 -8.78
N CYS A 51 10.60 9.83 -7.77
CA CYS A 51 10.22 9.57 -6.38
C CYS A 51 8.69 9.57 -6.23
N CYS A 52 8.01 10.60 -6.71
CA CYS A 52 6.56 10.68 -6.59
C CYS A 52 5.83 9.57 -7.34
N ASP A 53 6.30 9.17 -8.52
CA ASP A 53 5.72 8.06 -9.27
C ASP A 53 5.84 6.74 -8.51
N LYS A 54 6.97 6.50 -7.85
CA LYS A 54 7.17 5.30 -7.02
C LYS A 54 6.28 5.31 -5.78
N VAL A 55 6.16 6.46 -5.09
CA VAL A 55 5.30 6.59 -3.91
C VAL A 55 3.83 6.37 -4.27
N LYS A 56 3.35 6.95 -5.38
CA LYS A 56 1.97 6.78 -5.87
C LYS A 56 1.67 5.33 -6.24
N LYS A 57 2.60 4.66 -6.91
CA LYS A 57 2.43 3.23 -7.25
C LYS A 57 2.26 2.38 -6.00
N GLN A 58 3.00 2.70 -4.93
CA GLN A 58 2.97 1.97 -3.66
C GLN A 58 1.82 2.41 -2.71
N GLU A 59 0.91 3.29 -3.11
CA GLU A 59 -0.16 3.80 -2.25
C GLU A 59 -1.02 2.68 -1.64
N GLY A 60 -1.39 1.68 -2.45
CA GLY A 60 -2.16 0.52 -1.99
C GLY A 60 -1.43 -0.36 -0.95
N CYS A 61 -0.10 -0.27 -0.87
CA CYS A 61 0.74 -1.05 0.05
C CYS A 61 0.99 -0.34 1.39
N LEU A 62 0.64 0.95 1.52
CA LEU A 62 1.00 1.75 2.69
C LEU A 62 0.42 1.18 4.00
N CYS A 63 -0.80 0.62 3.98
CA CYS A 63 -1.37 -0.02 5.16
C CYS A 63 -0.59 -1.26 5.60
N GLU A 64 -0.11 -2.08 4.67
CA GLU A 64 0.71 -3.24 5.00
C GLU A 64 2.03 -2.79 5.64
N TYR A 65 2.65 -1.76 5.09
CA TYR A 65 3.88 -1.21 5.63
C TYR A 65 3.69 -0.57 7.02
N LEU A 66 2.56 0.08 7.27
CA LEU A 66 2.24 0.65 8.58
C LEU A 66 2.01 -0.41 9.67
N LYS A 67 1.66 -1.65 9.28
CA LYS A 67 1.56 -2.79 10.21
C LYS A 67 2.92 -3.40 10.54
N SER A 68 3.94 -3.15 9.71
CA SER A 68 5.29 -3.66 9.95
C SER A 68 6.00 -2.79 11.00
N PRO A 69 6.49 -3.37 12.11
CA PRO A 69 7.24 -2.61 13.12
C PRO A 69 8.57 -2.05 12.58
N ILE A 70 9.07 -2.62 11.47
CA ILE A 70 10.30 -2.17 10.83
C ILE A 70 10.02 -0.98 9.91
N LEU A 71 8.92 -1.00 9.14
CA LEU A 71 8.65 0.03 8.13
C LEU A 71 7.84 1.21 8.67
N LYS A 72 6.95 0.97 9.64
CA LYS A 72 6.10 1.99 10.26
C LYS A 72 6.88 3.23 10.73
N PRO A 73 8.01 3.12 11.47
CA PRO A 73 8.74 4.31 11.92
C PRO A 73 9.25 5.20 10.78
N TYR A 74 9.58 4.59 9.63
CA TYR A 74 10.03 5.35 8.45
C TYR A 74 8.87 6.12 7.82
N LEU A 75 7.71 5.49 7.65
CA LEU A 75 6.50 6.13 7.11
C LEU A 75 5.93 7.21 8.04
N GLU A 76 6.07 7.04 9.35
CA GLU A 76 5.60 8.03 10.34
C GLU A 76 6.58 9.19 10.55
N SER A 77 7.79 9.10 10.00
CA SER A 77 8.80 10.16 10.11
C SER A 77 8.34 11.47 9.47
N PRO A 78 8.77 12.64 9.99
CA PRO A 78 8.40 13.94 9.42
C PRO A 78 8.76 14.08 7.93
N ASN A 79 9.91 13.54 7.52
CA ASN A 79 10.37 13.63 6.12
C ASN A 79 9.52 12.76 5.19
N ALA A 80 9.14 11.54 5.60
CA ALA A 80 8.26 10.70 4.80
C ALA A 80 6.87 11.34 4.64
N LYS A 81 6.31 11.91 5.70
CA LYS A 81 5.05 12.67 5.66
C LYS A 81 5.13 13.86 4.71
N LYS A 82 6.23 14.62 4.73
CA LYS A 82 6.46 15.74 3.82
C LYS A 82 6.53 15.29 2.36
N ILE A 83 7.22 14.18 2.08
CA ILE A 83 7.32 13.59 0.73
C ILE A 83 5.94 13.13 0.25
N ALA A 84 5.21 12.38 1.06
CA ALA A 84 3.86 11.91 0.74
C ALA A 84 2.92 13.07 0.40
N SER A 85 2.91 14.11 1.24
CA SER A 85 2.16 15.36 1.00
C SER A 85 2.57 16.06 -0.30
N SER A 86 3.88 16.21 -0.54
CA SER A 86 4.41 16.86 -1.76
C SER A 86 4.06 16.08 -3.04
N CYS A 87 3.97 14.76 -2.94
CA CYS A 87 3.60 13.88 -4.05
C CYS A 87 2.08 13.67 -4.19
N GLY A 88 1.27 14.22 -3.29
CA GLY A 88 -0.19 14.06 -3.29
C GLY A 88 -0.67 12.66 -2.90
N VAL A 89 0.11 11.93 -2.10
CA VAL A 89 -0.22 10.59 -1.62
C VAL A 89 -0.66 10.66 -0.16
N PRO A 90 -1.92 10.34 0.17
CA PRO A 90 -2.37 10.32 1.56
C PRO A 90 -1.75 9.14 2.30
N ILE A 91 -1.29 9.36 3.53
CA ILE A 91 -0.91 8.26 4.42
C ILE A 91 -2.19 7.77 5.11
N PRO A 92 -2.59 6.51 4.90
CA PRO A 92 -3.85 6.00 5.42
C PRO A 92 -3.79 5.78 6.93
N THR A 93 -4.96 5.80 7.58
CA THR A 93 -5.13 5.23 8.92
C THR A 93 -5.61 3.80 8.74
N CYS A 94 -4.77 2.88 9.19
CA CYS A 94 -5.00 1.44 9.24
C CYS A 94 -4.32 0.92 10.52
#